data_AF-X1FGW0-F1
#
_entry.id   AF-X1FGW0-F1
#
_cell.length_a   1.000
_cell.length_b   1.000
_cell.length_c   1.000
_cell.angle_alpha   90.00
_cell.angle_beta   90.00
_cell.angle_gamma   90.00
#
_symmetry.space_group_name_H-M   'P 1'
#
loop_
_entity.id
_entity.type
_entity.pdbx_description
1 polymer ?
#
loop_
_entity_poly.entity_id
_entity_poly.type
_entity_poly.pdbx_seq_one_letter_code
_entity_poly.pdbx_strand_id
1 'polypeptide(L)'
;MSYPRVERITNNHTDEFVLNFYIKNQSIEFNRDRCTGCSVCVKVCPKGVITQTHQGKIRVKTKDLFPEITDATMCSYCGTCVYMCPFSAITLKKNGKAIALNDIPIVKEKVVPKLDSIRIKCKKNNKYAKVYVEGKVKIDWNRCISCFSCYEV
;
A
#
# COMPACT_ATOMS: atom_id res chain seq x y z
N MET A 1 -12.28 25.85 16.01
CA MET A 1 -12.33 24.44 15.56
C MET A 1 -11.19 24.24 14.58
N SER A 2 -10.13 23.52 14.97
CA SER A 2 -8.97 23.30 14.11
C SER A 2 -9.30 22.24 13.06
N TYR A 3 -9.07 22.56 11.79
CA TYR A 3 -9.06 21.62 10.66
C TYR A 3 -7.62 21.49 10.15
N PRO A 4 -7.23 20.36 9.56
CA PRO A 4 -8.05 19.18 9.26
C PRO A 4 -8.37 18.32 10.51
N ARG A 5 -9.53 17.67 10.52
CA ARG A 5 -9.87 16.67 11.56
C ARG A 5 -9.44 15.28 11.09
N VAL A 6 -8.71 14.59 11.95
CA VAL A 6 -8.27 13.21 11.72
C VAL A 6 -9.07 12.29 12.64
N GLU A 7 -9.64 11.23 12.06
CA GLU A 7 -10.32 10.18 12.81
C GLU A 7 -9.77 8.82 12.35
N ARG A 8 -9.46 7.94 13.30
CA ARG A 8 -9.08 6.56 13.04
C ARG A 8 -10.19 5.65 13.53
N ILE A 9 -10.77 4.87 12.63
CA ILE A 9 -11.81 3.90 12.90
C ILE A 9 -11.19 2.51 12.77
N THR A 10 -11.21 1.74 13.84
CA THR A 10 -10.61 0.41 13.90
C THR A 10 -11.69 -0.64 14.12
N ASN A 11 -11.78 -1.62 13.22
CA ASN A 11 -12.64 -2.79 13.35
C ASN A 11 -11.76 -4.06 13.48
N ASN A 12 -12.37 -5.21 13.79
CA ASN A 12 -11.65 -6.49 13.92
C ASN A 12 -10.80 -6.85 12.68
N HIS A 13 -11.24 -6.43 11.48
CA HIS A 13 -10.64 -6.82 10.20
C HIS A 13 -10.10 -5.65 9.37
N THR A 14 -10.43 -4.39 9.72
CA THR A 14 -10.13 -3.23 8.88
C THR A 14 -9.71 -2.03 9.71
N ASP A 15 -8.70 -1.31 9.24
CA ASP A 15 -8.32 0.00 9.78
C ASP A 15 -8.65 1.07 8.75
N GLU A 16 -9.49 2.04 9.13
CA GLU A 16 -9.88 3.16 8.28
C GLU A 16 -9.40 4.49 8.89
N PHE A 17 -8.66 5.26 8.09
CA PHE A 17 -8.14 6.57 8.48
C PHE A 17 -8.87 7.66 7.69
N VAL A 18 -9.69 8.46 8.37
CA VAL A 18 -10.53 9.50 7.77
C VAL A 18 -9.90 10.88 8.04
N LEU A 19 -9.68 11.63 6.96
CA LEU A 19 -9.27 13.03 7.00
C LEU A 19 -10.40 13.90 6.49
N ASN A 20 -10.92 14.76 7.38
CA ASN A 20 -12.01 15.69 7.10
C ASN A 20 -11.42 17.08 6.91
N PHE A 21 -11.47 17.59 5.67
CA PHE A 21 -11.25 19.01 5.37
C PHE A 21 -12.60 19.73 5.32
N TYR A 22 -12.57 21.07 5.24
CA TYR A 22 -13.77 21.91 5.16
C TYR A 22 -14.74 21.53 4.02
N ILE A 23 -14.28 20.90 2.94
CA ILE A 23 -15.08 20.65 1.71
C ILE A 23 -15.01 19.18 1.25
N LYS A 24 -13.99 18.42 1.65
CA LYS A 24 -13.72 17.07 1.13
C LYS A 24 -13.25 16.16 2.25
N ASN A 25 -13.79 14.95 2.27
CA ASN A 25 -13.36 13.90 3.19
C ASN A 25 -12.65 12.81 2.39
N GLN A 26 -11.47 12.39 2.82
CA GLN A 26 -10.72 11.31 2.19
C GLN A 26 -10.40 10.27 3.24
N SER A 27 -10.54 8.99 2.90
CA SER A 27 -10.15 7.92 3.79
C SER A 27 -9.41 6.80 3.08
N ILE A 28 -8.49 6.16 3.80
CA ILE A 28 -7.80 4.95 3.36
C ILE A 28 -8.18 3.82 4.31
N GLU A 29 -8.62 2.72 3.73
CA GLU A 29 -8.99 1.50 4.44
C GLU A 29 -7.99 0.38 4.14
N PHE A 30 -7.48 -0.27 5.18
CA PHE A 30 -6.61 -1.43 5.09
C PHE A 30 -7.37 -2.69 5.52
N ASN A 31 -7.54 -3.64 4.61
CA ASN A 31 -8.17 -4.93 4.86
C ASN A 31 -7.13 -5.97 5.32
N ARG A 32 -7.22 -6.37 6.59
CA ARG A 32 -6.27 -7.29 7.23
C ARG A 32 -6.38 -8.72 6.69
N ASP A 33 -7.59 -9.17 6.35
CA ASP A 33 -7.81 -10.52 5.84
C ASP A 33 -7.15 -10.74 4.48
N ARG A 34 -7.06 -9.69 3.65
CA ARG A 34 -6.38 -9.73 2.35
C ARG A 34 -4.88 -9.45 2.46
N CYS A 35 -4.47 -8.59 3.39
CA CYS A 35 -3.07 -8.25 3.59
C CYS A 35 -2.20 -9.49 3.91
N THR A 36 -0.97 -9.50 3.41
CA THR A 36 0.02 -10.58 3.62
C THR A 36 1.28 -10.10 4.31
N GLY A 37 1.36 -8.81 4.64
CA GLY A 37 2.54 -8.19 5.24
C GLY A 37 3.74 -8.02 4.30
N CYS A 38 3.52 -8.02 2.98
CA CYS A 38 4.58 -7.90 1.96
C CYS A 38 5.29 -6.52 1.88
N SER A 39 4.85 -5.53 2.65
CA SER A 39 5.50 -4.21 2.79
C SER A 39 5.61 -3.35 1.52
N VAL A 40 5.05 -3.78 0.38
CA VAL A 40 5.11 -3.00 -0.88
C VAL A 40 4.57 -1.58 -0.68
N CYS A 41 3.45 -1.43 0.05
CA CYS A 41 2.85 -0.13 0.35
C CYS A 41 3.77 0.83 1.12
N VAL A 42 4.65 0.30 1.98
CA VAL A 42 5.66 1.10 2.70
C VAL A 42 6.71 1.61 1.72
N LYS A 43 7.25 0.71 0.87
CA LYS A 43 8.28 1.02 -0.11
C LYS A 43 7.83 2.05 -1.17
N VAL A 44 6.58 1.96 -1.62
CA VAL A 44 6.06 2.85 -2.69
C VAL A 44 5.47 4.17 -2.19
N CYS A 45 5.41 4.39 -0.87
CA CYS A 45 4.82 5.61 -0.32
C CYS A 45 5.79 6.79 -0.50
N PRO A 46 5.49 7.80 -1.35
CA PRO A 46 6.42 8.91 -1.60
C PRO A 46 6.60 9.82 -0.39
N LYS A 47 5.67 9.79 0.57
CA LYS A 47 5.73 10.58 1.82
C LYS A 47 6.31 9.80 3.00
N GLY A 48 6.54 8.49 2.86
CA GLY A 48 7.04 7.66 3.96
C GLY A 48 6.12 7.57 5.19
N VAL A 49 4.83 7.86 5.05
CA VAL A 49 3.88 7.89 6.19
C VAL A 49 3.33 6.52 6.59
N ILE A 50 3.56 5.50 5.76
CA ILE A 50 3.10 4.14 6.04
C ILE A 50 4.25 3.36 6.67
N THR A 51 4.03 2.82 7.86
CA THR A 51 4.98 1.96 8.58
C THR A 51 4.42 0.55 8.73
N GLN A 52 5.27 -0.39 9.14
CA GLN A 52 4.82 -1.73 9.50
C GLN A 52 4.65 -1.87 11.01
N THR A 53 3.50 -2.39 11.40
CA THR A 53 3.19 -2.76 12.78
C THR A 53 2.92 -4.26 12.86
N HIS A 54 3.12 -4.83 14.05
CA HIS A 54 2.83 -6.24 14.37
C HIS A 54 1.84 -6.35 15.54
N GLN A 55 1.22 -5.22 15.95
CA GLN A 55 0.21 -5.13 16.99
C GLN A 55 0.57 -5.87 18.30
N GLY A 56 1.83 -5.77 18.72
CA GLY A 56 2.28 -6.31 20.01
C GLY A 56 2.54 -7.82 20.05
N LYS A 57 2.55 -8.52 18.91
CA LYS A 57 2.96 -9.93 18.87
C LYS A 57 4.45 -10.12 19.15
N ILE A 58 4.77 -10.92 20.18
CA ILE A 58 6.13 -11.24 20.62
C ILE A 58 6.92 -12.05 19.56
N ARG A 59 6.25 -12.98 18.87
CA ARG A 59 6.83 -13.75 17.75
C ARG A 59 6.21 -13.25 16.44
N VAL A 60 6.96 -12.44 15.70
CA VAL A 60 6.49 -11.83 14.45
C VAL A 60 6.81 -12.74 13.28
N LYS A 61 5.78 -13.18 12.54
CA LYS A 61 5.91 -13.74 11.20
C LYS A 61 5.47 -12.70 10.18
N THR A 62 5.84 -12.85 8.91
CA THR A 62 5.45 -11.91 7.85
C THR A 62 3.94 -11.69 7.77
N LYS A 63 3.14 -12.73 8.01
CA LYS A 63 1.66 -12.66 8.03
C LYS A 63 1.09 -11.79 9.15
N ASP A 64 1.89 -11.50 10.17
CA ASP A 64 1.51 -10.72 11.34
C ASP A 64 1.85 -9.24 11.17
N LEU A 65 2.52 -8.88 10.08
CA LEU A 65 2.86 -7.50 9.74
C LEU A 65 1.70 -6.84 8.99
N PHE A 66 1.28 -5.67 9.46
CA PHE A 66 0.26 -4.85 8.85
C PHE A 66 0.77 -3.44 8.60
N PRO A 67 0.37 -2.80 7.49
CA PRO A 67 0.64 -1.40 7.28
C PRO A 67 -0.20 -0.53 8.21
N GLU A 68 0.39 0.55 8.70
CA GLU A 68 -0.25 1.55 9.54
C GLU A 68 0.17 2.94 9.07
N ILE A 69 -0.76 3.90 9.07
CA ILE A 69 -0.43 5.30 8.79
C ILE A 69 -0.08 5.95 10.13
N THR A 70 1.15 6.42 10.25
CA THR A 70 1.63 7.07 11.49
C THR A 70 1.01 8.44 11.69
N ASP A 71 0.90 9.21 10.61
CA ASP A 71 0.27 10.52 10.60
C ASP A 71 -0.58 10.70 9.33
N ALA A 72 -1.90 10.71 9.53
CA ALA A 72 -2.86 10.88 8.45
C ALA A 72 -2.83 12.30 7.85
N THR A 73 -2.37 13.31 8.58
CA THR A 73 -2.25 14.69 8.06
C THR A 73 -1.15 14.81 7.01
N MET A 74 -0.11 13.98 7.12
CA MET A 74 1.01 13.92 6.18
C MET A 74 0.69 13.05 4.95
N CYS A 75 -0.38 12.26 5.00
CA CYS A 75 -0.83 11.46 3.88
C CYS A 75 -1.43 12.36 2.78
N SER A 76 -0.89 12.28 1.57
CA SER A 76 -1.43 13.02 0.42
C SER A 76 -2.63 12.37 -0.24
N TYR A 77 -3.06 11.19 0.24
CA TYR A 77 -4.14 10.39 -0.35
C TYR A 77 -3.96 10.15 -1.87
N CYS A 78 -2.72 10.10 -2.36
CA CYS A 78 -2.39 9.97 -3.78
C CYS A 78 -2.81 8.62 -4.40
N GLY A 79 -2.92 7.56 -3.59
CA GLY A 79 -3.38 6.24 -4.03
C GLY A 79 -2.29 5.31 -4.61
N THR A 80 -1.01 5.67 -4.54
CA THR A 80 0.09 4.79 -5.03
C THR A 80 0.13 3.45 -4.30
N CYS A 81 -0.12 3.45 -2.99
CA CYS A 81 -0.20 2.23 -2.18
C CYS A 81 -1.36 1.31 -2.63
N VAL A 82 -2.48 1.87 -3.08
CA VAL A 82 -3.64 1.12 -3.61
C VAL A 82 -3.30 0.51 -4.97
N TYR A 83 -2.69 1.31 -5.86
CA TYR A 83 -2.34 0.88 -7.21
C TYR A 83 -1.34 -0.29 -7.21
N MET A 84 -0.32 -0.20 -6.36
CA MET A 84 0.76 -1.19 -6.29
C MET A 84 0.44 -2.39 -5.39
N CYS A 85 -0.71 -2.43 -4.70
CA CYS A 85 -1.03 -3.52 -3.80
C CYS A 85 -1.34 -4.82 -4.59
N PRO A 86 -0.49 -5.86 -4.53
CA PRO A 86 -0.70 -7.07 -5.32
C PRO A 86 -1.93 -7.86 -4.84
N PHE A 87 -2.30 -7.74 -3.57
CA PHE A 87 -3.42 -8.44 -2.95
C PHE A 87 -4.72 -7.61 -2.93
N SER A 88 -4.72 -6.39 -3.48
CA SER A 88 -5.87 -5.47 -3.44
C SER A 88 -6.47 -5.34 -2.03
N ALA A 89 -5.57 -5.16 -1.04
CA ALA A 89 -5.89 -5.09 0.38
C ALA A 89 -6.09 -3.66 0.89
N ILE A 90 -5.91 -2.64 0.03
CA ILE A 90 -6.01 -1.23 0.40
C ILE A 90 -7.06 -0.58 -0.49
N THR A 91 -7.95 0.23 0.09
CA THR A 91 -9.01 0.95 -0.63
C THR A 91 -8.94 2.43 -0.29
N LEU A 92 -8.98 3.29 -1.31
CA LEU A 92 -9.10 4.75 -1.15
C LEU A 92 -10.56 5.15 -1.32
N LYS A 93 -11.11 5.90 -0.38
CA LYS A 93 -12.45 6.48 -0.44
C LYS A 93 -12.37 8.01 -0.48
N LYS A 94 -13.32 8.61 -1.20
CA LYS A 94 -13.54 10.06 -1.26
C LYS A 94 -15.00 10.32 -0.97
N ASN A 95 -15.27 11.18 0.01
CA ASN A 95 -16.61 11.47 0.54
C ASN A 95 -17.38 10.19 0.89
N GLY A 96 -16.71 9.23 1.55
CA GLY A 96 -17.28 7.94 1.95
C GLY A 96 -17.46 6.91 0.84
N LYS A 97 -17.23 7.26 -0.43
CA LYS A 97 -17.36 6.33 -1.56
C LYS A 97 -16.00 5.78 -1.99
N ALA A 98 -15.90 4.47 -2.16
CA ALA A 98 -14.71 3.83 -2.72
C ALA A 98 -14.46 4.32 -4.15
N ILE A 99 -13.22 4.71 -4.43
CA ILE A 99 -12.79 5.15 -5.75
C ILE A 99 -12.30 3.92 -6.53
N ALA A 100 -12.72 3.78 -7.78
CA ALA A 100 -12.19 2.72 -8.63
C ALA A 100 -10.70 2.98 -8.96
N LEU A 101 -9.92 1.92 -9.19
CA LEU A 101 -8.49 2.02 -9.50
C LEU A 101 -8.17 3.01 -10.64
N ASN A 102 -9.02 3.05 -11.67
CA ASN A 102 -8.85 3.93 -12.82
C ASN A 102 -9.16 5.40 -12.53
N ASP A 103 -9.95 5.67 -11.48
CA ASP A 103 -10.38 7.02 -11.09
C ASP A 103 -9.47 7.64 -10.03
N ILE A 104 -8.47 6.90 -9.55
CA ILE A 104 -7.44 7.45 -8.67
C ILE A 104 -6.67 8.51 -9.46
N PRO A 105 -6.46 9.74 -8.90
CA PRO A 105 -5.86 10.86 -9.62
C PRO A 105 -4.57 10.51 -10.37
N ILE A 106 -3.64 9.81 -9.71
CA ILE A 106 -2.35 9.42 -10.32
C ILE A 106 -2.49 8.46 -11.51
N VAL A 107 -3.53 7.63 -11.51
CA VAL A 107 -3.80 6.67 -12.59
C VAL A 107 -4.52 7.37 -13.73
N LYS A 108 -5.52 8.20 -13.39
CA LYS A 108 -6.29 9.00 -14.35
C LYS A 108 -5.40 9.96 -15.14
N GLU A 109 -4.45 10.60 -14.46
CA GLU A 109 -3.49 11.52 -15.05
C GLU A 109 -2.30 10.82 -15.72
N LYS A 110 -2.26 9.48 -15.73
CA LYS A 110 -1.21 8.65 -16.34
C LYS A 110 0.20 8.95 -15.80
N VAL A 111 0.29 9.32 -14.52
CA VAL A 111 1.57 9.55 -13.83
C VAL A 111 2.32 8.24 -13.60
N VAL A 112 1.58 7.12 -13.44
CA VAL A 112 2.13 5.78 -13.28
C VAL A 112 2.06 4.99 -14.59
N PRO A 113 3.04 4.10 -14.87
CA PRO A 113 3.00 3.25 -16.06
C PRO A 113 1.79 2.30 -15.98
N LYS A 114 1.22 1.96 -17.14
CA LYS A 114 0.20 0.93 -17.22
C LYS A 114 0.83 -0.42 -16.91
N LEU A 115 0.40 -1.03 -15.81
CA LEU A 115 0.81 -2.38 -15.42
C LEU A 115 -0.25 -3.38 -15.84
N ASP A 116 0.06 -4.20 -16.85
CA ASP A 116 -0.73 -5.39 -17.14
C ASP A 116 -0.48 -6.41 -16.02
N SER A 117 -1.56 -6.99 -15.47
CA SER A 117 -1.44 -7.89 -14.33
C SER A 117 -2.12 -9.22 -14.59
N ILE A 118 -1.40 -10.31 -14.31
CA ILE A 118 -1.94 -11.65 -14.31
C ILE A 118 -2.30 -12.00 -12.87
N ARG A 119 -3.51 -12.52 -12.64
CA ARG A 119 -3.93 -12.99 -11.32
C ARG A 119 -3.48 -14.42 -11.12
N ILE A 120 -2.56 -14.63 -10.19
CA ILE A 120 -2.04 -15.96 -9.85
C ILE A 120 -2.49 -16.32 -8.42
N LYS A 121 -2.89 -17.58 -8.23
CA LYS A 121 -3.18 -18.12 -6.90
C LYS A 121 -1.87 -18.48 -6.20
N CYS A 122 -1.59 -17.85 -5.07
CA CYS A 122 -0.39 -18.12 -4.28
C CYS A 122 -0.48 -19.50 -3.59
N LYS A 123 0.48 -20.39 -3.85
CA LYS A 123 0.57 -21.73 -3.23
C LYS A 123 0.67 -21.70 -1.70
N LYS A 124 1.33 -20.67 -1.13
CA LYS A 124 1.58 -20.58 0.33
C LYS A 124 0.35 -20.12 1.15
N ASN A 125 -0.46 -19.22 0.60
CA ASN A 125 -1.48 -18.51 1.39
C ASN A 125 -2.90 -18.64 0.79
N ASN A 126 -3.08 -19.38 -0.31
CA ASN A 126 -4.34 -19.51 -1.07
C ASN A 126 -4.99 -18.19 -1.55
N LYS A 127 -4.31 -17.06 -1.38
CA LYS A 127 -4.74 -15.73 -1.84
C LYS A 127 -4.39 -15.53 -3.32
N TYR A 128 -5.14 -14.66 -3.98
CA TYR A 128 -4.82 -14.21 -5.33
C TYR A 128 -3.92 -12.98 -5.28
N ALA A 129 -2.84 -13.00 -6.04
CA ALA A 129 -1.93 -11.88 -6.21
C ALA A 129 -1.92 -11.42 -7.67
N LYS A 130 -1.83 -10.11 -7.88
CA LYS A 130 -1.48 -9.52 -9.18
C LYS A 130 0.02 -9.64 -9.37
N VAL A 131 0.42 -10.29 -10.46
CA VAL A 131 1.81 -10.33 -10.93
C VAL A 131 1.93 -9.40 -12.12
N TYR A 132 2.86 -8.45 -12.03
CA TYR A 132 2.99 -7.36 -12.98
C TYR A 132 4.13 -7.58 -13.99
N VAL A 133 5.20 -8.25 -13.57
CA VAL A 133 6.37 -8.54 -14.41
C VAL A 133 6.98 -9.87 -14.00
N GLU A 134 7.45 -10.64 -14.98
CA GLU A 134 8.39 -11.74 -14.78
C GLU A 134 9.70 -11.33 -15.43
N GLY A 135 10.78 -11.22 -14.64
CA GLY A 135 12.06 -10.72 -15.12
C GLY A 135 13.22 -11.53 -14.56
N LYS A 136 14.29 -11.64 -15.35
CA LYS A 136 15.58 -12.17 -14.89
C LYS A 136 16.57 -11.01 -14.79
N VAL A 137 17.05 -10.74 -13.59
CA VAL A 137 18.11 -9.76 -13.37
C VAL A 137 19.45 -10.45 -13.62
N LYS A 138 20.25 -9.94 -14.56
CA LYS A 138 21.64 -10.34 -14.76
C LYS A 138 22.54 -9.22 -14.24
N ILE A 139 23.44 -9.55 -13.31
CA ILE A 139 24.43 -8.62 -12.77
C ILE A 139 25.75 -8.84 -13.51
N ASP A 140 26.29 -7.78 -14.10
CA ASP A 140 27.63 -7.79 -14.68
C ASP A 140 28.66 -7.48 -13.58
N TRP A 141 29.34 -8.52 -13.10
CA TRP A 141 30.31 -8.41 -12.01
C TRP A 141 31.55 -7.59 -12.38
N ASN A 142 31.88 -7.43 -13.67
CA ASN A 142 33.03 -6.63 -14.10
C ASN A 142 32.77 -5.12 -14.01
N ARG A 143 31.49 -4.72 -13.97
CA ARG A 143 31.05 -3.32 -13.81
C ARG A 143 30.44 -3.04 -12.44
N CYS A 144 30.42 -4.03 -11.55
CA CYS A 144 29.85 -3.90 -10.22
C CYS A 144 30.76 -3.06 -9.32
N ILE A 145 30.22 -1.97 -8.78
CA ILE A 145 30.95 -1.06 -7.85
C ILE A 145 30.75 -1.44 -6.37
N SER A 146 30.21 -2.62 -6.08
CA SER A 146 29.97 -3.10 -4.70
C SER A 146 29.13 -2.18 -3.82
N CYS A 147 28.13 -1.49 -4.40
CA CYS A 147 27.22 -0.59 -3.68
C CYS A 147 26.04 -1.28 -2.97
N PHE A 148 25.94 -2.61 -3.06
CA PHE A 148 24.91 -3.47 -2.43
C PHE A 148 23.44 -3.22 -2.80
N SER A 149 23.13 -2.23 -3.65
CA SER A 149 21.75 -1.92 -4.06
C SER A 149 21.04 -3.06 -4.79
N CYS A 150 21.77 -3.95 -5.46
CA CYS A 150 21.23 -5.11 -6.18
C CYS A 150 20.74 -6.24 -5.25
N TYR A 151 21.12 -6.24 -3.98
CA TYR A 151 20.72 -7.26 -3.00
C TYR A 151 19.32 -6.99 -2.39
N GLU A 152 18.82 -5.75 -2.51
CA GLU A 152 17.52 -5.34 -1.95
C GLU A 152 16.33 -5.54 -2.91
N VAL A 153 16.60 -6.09 -4.11
CA VAL A 153 15.65 -6.24 -5.23
C VAL A 153 15.02 -7.62 -5.26
#